data_AF-A0A0D1L2R3-F1
#
_entry.id   AF-A0A0D1L2R3-F1
#
_cell.length_a   1.000
_cell.length_b   1.000
_cell.length_c   1.000
_cell.angle_alpha   90.00
_cell.angle_beta   90.00
_cell.angle_gamma   90.00
#
_symmetry.space_group_name_H-M   'P 1'
#
loop_
_entity.id
_entity.type
_entity.pdbx_description
1 polymer ?
#
loop_
_entity_poly.entity_id
_entity_poly.type
_entity_poly.pdbx_seq_one_letter_code
_entity_poly.pdbx_strand_id
1 'polypeptide(L)'
;MKKFGGVRQLDDLRKRAIKAGWKVDEKAYHEEHSDYIFLYEKTDDNIVVAVNTFNGQFFVYDNATDKNIATHLSSELDNEPWYAEILDIINKPRENSGQRAL
;
A
#
# COMPACT_ATOMS: atom_id res chain seq x y z
N MET A 1 2.67 -5.04 -18.65
CA MET A 1 1.83 -6.07 -17.97
C MET A 1 1.40 -5.52 -16.62
N LYS A 2 0.14 -5.64 -16.21
CA LYS A 2 -0.28 -5.24 -14.86
C LYS A 2 0.37 -6.19 -13.85
N LYS A 3 1.15 -5.65 -12.90
CA LYS A 3 1.88 -6.41 -11.87
C LYS A 3 0.95 -7.10 -10.86
N PHE A 4 -0.27 -6.58 -10.69
CA PHE A 4 -1.21 -7.02 -9.67
C PHE A 4 -2.62 -7.31 -10.21
N GLY A 5 -3.38 -8.12 -9.48
CA GLY A 5 -4.75 -8.55 -9.82
C GLY A 5 -5.84 -7.53 -9.48
N GLY A 6 -5.53 -6.52 -8.68
CA GLY A 6 -6.44 -5.46 -8.24
C GLY A 6 -6.10 -4.95 -6.85
N VAL A 7 -6.86 -3.97 -6.35
CA VAL A 7 -6.70 -3.37 -5.02
C VAL A 7 -7.39 -4.24 -3.97
N ARG A 8 -6.83 -4.33 -2.76
CA ARG A 8 -7.49 -4.96 -1.62
C ARG A 8 -8.62 -4.09 -1.08
N GLN A 9 -9.63 -4.73 -0.48
CA GLN A 9 -10.61 -4.00 0.31
C GLN A 9 -9.95 -3.48 1.60
N LEU A 10 -10.46 -2.37 2.13
CA LEU A 10 -9.90 -1.69 3.31
C LEU A 10 -9.63 -2.65 4.48
N ASP A 11 -10.57 -3.53 4.80
CA ASP A 11 -10.41 -4.50 5.90
C ASP A 11 -9.26 -5.50 5.69
N ASP A 12 -9.04 -5.97 4.46
CA ASP A 12 -7.95 -6.90 4.12
C ASP A 12 -6.60 -6.16 4.11
N LEU A 13 -6.57 -4.95 3.52
CA LEU A 13 -5.42 -4.07 3.53
C LEU A 13 -4.98 -3.77 4.97
N ARG A 14 -5.90 -3.34 5.84
CA ARG A 14 -5.65 -3.07 7.25
C ARG A 14 -5.03 -4.27 7.96
N LYS A 15 -5.62 -5.46 7.80
CA LYS A 15 -5.10 -6.70 8.41
C LYS A 15 -3.67 -7.01 7.95
N ARG A 16 -3.36 -6.78 6.67
CA ARG A 16 -2.01 -6.99 6.13
C ARG A 16 -1.01 -5.96 6.62
N ALA A 17 -1.37 -4.68 6.63
CA ALA A 17 -0.54 -3.61 7.15
C ALA A 17 -0.15 -3.90 8.60
N ILE A 18 -1.13 -4.19 9.47
CA ILE A 18 -0.89 -4.54 10.87
C ILE A 18 0.00 -5.79 11.00
N LYS A 19 -0.25 -6.83 10.18
CA LYS A 19 0.57 -8.05 10.18
C LYS A 19 2.03 -7.79 9.76
N ALA A 20 2.24 -6.85 8.84
CA ALA A 20 3.57 -6.39 8.42
C ALA A 20 4.23 -5.41 9.42
N GLY A 21 3.50 -5.03 10.48
CA GLY A 21 3.96 -4.14 11.54
C GLY A 21 3.61 -2.66 11.34
N TRP A 22 2.95 -2.31 10.23
CA TRP A 22 2.59 -0.93 9.93
C TRP A 22 1.44 -0.46 10.83
N LYS A 23 1.50 0.81 11.25
CA LYS A 23 0.35 1.49 11.87
C LYS A 23 -0.59 1.97 10.77
N VAL A 24 -1.88 1.94 11.04
CA VAL A 24 -2.92 2.35 10.09
C VAL A 24 -3.72 3.49 10.71
N ASP A 25 -3.79 4.63 10.04
CA ASP A 25 -4.67 5.74 10.37
C ASP A 25 -5.76 5.87 9.31
N GLU A 26 -7.01 5.72 9.75
CA GLU A 26 -8.22 5.78 8.93
C GLU A 26 -9.08 7.01 9.27
N LYS A 27 -8.55 7.97 10.04
CA LYS A 27 -9.30 9.15 10.48
C LYS A 27 -9.86 9.94 9.31
N ALA A 28 -9.02 10.22 8.30
CA ALA A 28 -9.45 10.94 7.10
C ALA A 28 -10.58 10.21 6.36
N TYR A 29 -10.54 8.88 6.33
CA TYR A 29 -11.57 8.06 5.69
C TYR A 29 -12.91 8.12 6.44
N HIS A 30 -12.90 7.95 7.77
CA HIS A 30 -14.13 7.86 8.57
C HIS A 30 -14.72 9.21 8.99
N GLU A 31 -13.88 10.22 9.22
CA GLU A 31 -14.29 11.51 9.79
C GLU A 31 -14.34 12.64 8.76
N GLU A 32 -13.51 12.58 7.72
CA GLU A 32 -13.34 13.68 6.75
C GLU A 32 -13.91 13.36 5.37
N HIS A 33 -14.53 12.18 5.20
CA HIS A 33 -15.06 11.69 3.92
C HIS A 33 -14.01 11.63 2.80
N SER A 34 -12.76 11.35 3.16
CA SER A 34 -11.64 11.17 2.23
C SER A 34 -11.59 9.74 1.67
N ASP A 35 -11.03 9.58 0.48
CA ASP A 35 -10.72 8.27 -0.10
C ASP A 35 -9.43 7.66 0.46
N TYR A 36 -8.70 8.42 1.29
CA TYR A 36 -7.35 8.10 1.74
C TYR A 36 -7.30 7.55 3.15
N ILE A 37 -6.37 6.62 3.34
CA ILE A 37 -5.85 6.19 4.64
C ILE A 37 -4.34 6.38 4.66
N PHE A 38 -3.74 6.38 5.85
CA PHE A 38 -2.30 6.54 6.02
C PHE A 38 -1.69 5.32 6.68
N LEU A 39 -0.57 4.85 6.13
CA LEU A 39 0.25 3.79 6.73
C LEU A 39 1.55 4.41 7.24
N TYR A 40 1.94 4.07 8.47
CA TYR A 40 3.20 4.50 9.08
C TYR A 40 4.10 3.31 9.36
N GLU A 41 5.37 3.45 9.01
CA GLU A 41 6.36 2.38 9.16
C GLU A 41 6.53 1.94 10.62
N LYS A 42 6.70 0.64 10.82
CA LYS A 42 6.70 -0.04 12.13
C LYS A 42 7.69 0.48 13.17
N THR A 43 8.89 0.86 12.76
CA THR A 43 10.03 1.04 13.69
C THR A 43 10.26 2.50 14.03
N ASP A 44 10.36 3.35 13.00
CA ASP A 44 10.89 4.71 13.14
C ASP A 44 9.92 5.77 12.61
N ASP A 45 8.75 5.36 12.09
CA ASP A 45 7.81 6.23 11.37
C ASP A 45 8.51 7.07 10.27
N ASN A 46 9.63 6.61 9.70
CA ASN A 46 10.38 7.37 8.68
C ASN A 46 9.62 7.47 7.36
N ILE A 47 8.73 6.51 7.10
CA ILE A 47 7.92 6.45 5.90
C ILE A 47 6.45 6.60 6.25
N VAL A 48 5.78 7.50 5.54
CA VAL A 48 4.32 7.63 5.52
C VAL A 48 3.81 7.29 4.13
N VAL A 49 2.78 6.44 4.05
CA VAL A 49 2.13 6.08 2.79
C VAL A 49 0.70 6.55 2.81
N ALA A 50 0.36 7.51 1.95
CA ALA A 50 -1.03 7.90 1.70
C ALA A 50 -1.61 6.98 0.63
N VAL A 51 -2.63 6.19 0.96
CA VAL A 51 -3.22 5.18 0.07
C VAL A 51 -4.65 5.54 -0.27
N ASN A 52 -4.97 5.69 -1.55
CA ASN A 52 -6.35 5.77 -2.03
C ASN A 52 -6.96 4.36 -2.08
N THR A 53 -8.00 4.14 -1.28
CA THR A 53 -8.59 2.82 -1.05
C THR A 53 -9.41 2.29 -2.23
N PHE A 54 -9.83 3.15 -3.16
CA PHE A 54 -10.66 2.75 -4.31
C PHE A 54 -9.85 2.35 -5.53
N ASN A 55 -8.73 3.03 -5.78
CA ASN A 55 -7.93 2.83 -6.98
C ASN A 55 -6.52 2.28 -6.69
N GLY A 56 -6.13 2.17 -5.42
CA GLY A 56 -4.83 1.63 -4.99
C GLY A 56 -3.64 2.50 -5.36
N GLN A 57 -3.88 3.74 -5.81
CA GLN A 57 -2.83 4.72 -5.97
C GLN A 57 -2.32 5.12 -4.59
N PHE A 58 -1.02 5.33 -4.51
CA PHE A 58 -0.40 5.78 -3.28
C PHE A 58 0.77 6.71 -3.55
N PHE A 59 1.08 7.48 -2.51
CA PHE A 59 2.24 8.35 -2.39
C PHE A 59 3.03 7.94 -1.16
N VAL A 60 4.34 7.90 -1.28
CA VAL A 60 5.26 7.61 -0.18
C VAL A 60 6.01 8.88 0.14
N TYR A 61 6.00 9.25 1.41
CA TYR A 61 6.68 10.43 1.94
C TYR A 61 7.75 10.02 2.94
N ASP A 62 8.88 10.70 2.88
CA ASP A 62 9.84 10.74 3.97
C ASP A 62 9.26 11.63 5.08
N ASN A 63 9.00 11.05 6.25
CA ASN A 63 8.29 11.72 7.35
C ASN A 63 9.11 12.87 7.97
N ALA A 64 10.44 12.80 7.90
CA ALA A 64 11.31 13.82 8.47
C ALA A 64 11.37 15.08 7.59
N THR A 65 11.26 14.91 6.27
CA THR A 65 11.44 16.00 5.30
C THR A 65 10.17 16.39 4.55
N ASP A 66 9.08 15.64 4.72
CA ASP A 66 7.80 15.79 4.01
C ASP A 66 7.95 15.75 2.48
N LYS A 67 9.01 15.08 1.99
CA LYS A 67 9.26 14.93 0.56
C LYS A 67 8.60 13.67 0.04
N ASN A 68 7.90 13.78 -1.09
CA ASN A 68 7.47 12.61 -1.83
C ASN A 68 8.70 11.89 -2.41
N ILE A 69 8.90 10.64 -2.02
CA ILE A 69 10.04 9.81 -2.43
C ILE A 69 9.64 8.68 -3.38
N ALA A 70 8.34 8.34 -3.44
CA ALA A 70 7.83 7.36 -4.39
C ALA A 70 6.32 7.52 -4.65
N THR A 71 5.86 6.89 -5.72
CA THR A 71 4.45 6.71 -6.04
C THR A 71 4.20 5.28 -6.51
N HIS A 72 2.94 4.88 -6.68
CA HIS A 72 2.58 3.61 -7.33
C HIS A 72 3.17 3.39 -8.74
N LEU A 73 3.75 4.42 -9.37
CA LEU A 73 4.39 4.34 -10.70
C LEU A 73 5.93 4.25 -10.64
N SER A 74 6.53 4.26 -9.45
CA SER A 74 7.99 4.24 -9.24
C SER A 74 8.61 2.87 -9.55
N SER A 75 8.65 2.50 -10.83
CA SER A 75 9.20 1.22 -11.31
C SER A 75 10.70 1.05 -11.03
N GLU A 76 11.42 2.15 -10.87
CA GLU A 76 12.81 2.18 -10.45
C GLU A 76 13.03 1.58 -9.05
N LEU A 77 11.99 1.50 -8.23
CA LEU A 77 12.02 0.96 -6.86
C LEU A 77 11.52 -0.49 -6.78
N ASP A 78 11.26 -1.17 -7.91
CA ASP A 78 10.69 -2.53 -7.90
C ASP A 78 11.54 -3.56 -7.16
N ASN A 79 12.85 -3.32 -7.04
CA ASN A 79 13.78 -4.19 -6.33
C ASN A 79 13.98 -3.79 -4.86
N GLU A 80 13.41 -2.67 -4.43
CA GLU A 80 13.50 -2.19 -3.05
C GLU A 80 12.53 -2.99 -2.15
N PRO A 81 13.01 -3.69 -1.11
CA PRO A 81 12.17 -4.55 -0.28
C PRO A 81 11.00 -3.81 0.38
N TRP A 82 11.23 -2.57 0.83
CA TRP A 82 10.19 -1.75 1.46
C TRP A 82 9.08 -1.36 0.48
N TYR A 83 9.43 -1.07 -0.78
CA TYR A 83 8.47 -0.70 -1.81
C TYR A 83 7.66 -1.93 -2.26
N ALA A 84 8.32 -3.08 -2.40
CA ALA A 84 7.65 -4.35 -2.65
C ALA A 84 6.66 -4.74 -1.54
N GLU A 85 7.00 -4.47 -0.27
CA GLU A 85 6.11 -4.69 0.87
C GLU A 85 4.85 -3.81 0.79
N ILE A 86 4.98 -2.51 0.50
CA ILE A 86 3.85 -1.59 0.30
C ILE A 86 2.93 -2.11 -0.82
N LEU A 87 3.52 -2.56 -1.93
CA LEU A 87 2.76 -3.12 -3.04
C LEU A 87 1.96 -4.38 -2.66
N ASP A 88 2.52 -5.30 -1.86
CA ASP A 88 1.79 -6.50 -1.38
C ASP A 88 0.67 -6.16 -0.38
N ILE A 89 0.92 -5.16 0.48
CA ILE A 89 -0.08 -4.65 1.42
C ILE A 89 -1.29 -4.10 0.67
N ILE A 90 -1.07 -3.31 -0.38
CA ILE A 90 -2.15 -2.60 -1.10
C ILE A 90 -2.84 -3.50 -2.13
N ASN A 91 -2.07 -4.35 -2.81
CA ASN A 91 -2.56 -5.05 -3.99
C ASN A 91 -2.79 -6.55 -3.76
N LYS A 92 -3.77 -7.10 -4.47
CA LYS A 92 -3.96 -8.54 -4.59
C LYS A 92 -2.93 -9.12 -5.57
N PRO A 93 -2.36 -10.30 -5.27
CA PRO A 93 -1.57 -11.02 -6.25
C PRO A 93 -2.43 -11.29 -7.48
N ARG A 94 -1.80 -11.34 -8.65
CA ARG A 94 -2.51 -11.76 -9.86
C ARG A 94 -2.87 -13.23 -9.70
N GLU A 95 -4.15 -13.57 -9.78
CA GLU A 95 -4.55 -14.97 -9.89
C GLU A 95 -3.97 -15.52 -11.19
N ASN A 96 -3.12 -16.54 -11.08
CA ASN A 96 -2.73 -17.32 -12.25
C ASN A 96 -3.98 -18.08 -12.71
N SER A 97 -4.61 -17.58 -13.77
CA SER A 97 -5.63 -18.32 -14.49
C SER A 97 -5.00 -19.56 -15.12
N GLY A 98 -4.90 -20.67 -14.37
CA GLY A 98 -4.48 -21.94 -14.93
C GLY A 98 -3.79 -22.87 -13.94
N GLN A 99 -4.57 -23.72 -13.29
CA GLN A 99 -4.33 -25.15 -13.22
C GLN A 99 -5.65 -25.82 -12.79
N ARG A 100 -6.60 -25.96 -13.73
CA ARG A 100 -7.49 -27.11 -13.68
C ARG A 100 -6.62 -28.31 -14.00
N ALA A 101 -6.32 -29.12 -12.98
CA ALA A 101 -5.78 -30.45 -13.17
C ALA A 101 -6.71 -31.20 -14.13
N LEU A 102 -6.13 -31.75 -15.19
CA LEU A 102 -6.75 -32.77 -16.05
C LEU A 102 -6.96 -34.06 -15.25
#